data_AF-A0A8T8D3Z5-F1
#
_entry.id   AF-A0A8T8D3Z5-F1
#
_cell.length_a   1.000
_cell.length_b   1.000
_cell.length_c   1.000
_cell.angle_alpha   90.00
_cell.angle_beta   90.00
_cell.angle_gamma   90.00
#
_symmetry.space_group_name_H-M   'P 1'
#
loop_
_entity.id
_entity.type
_entity.pdbx_description
1 polymer ?
#
loop_
_entity_poly.entity_id
_entity_poly.type
_entity_poly.pdbx_seq_one_letter_code
_entity_poly.pdbx_strand_id
1 'polypeptide(L)'
;MTPDVKDQPSLKPCPVCGRSIPTQAKRCPECHSDIEPQSASDRRRKSIVRVAEAVRDWIGFPAAVISAILAFYTPAETTIRRWLRQDVAQLSATLFNTDVINVGHDDMPAQDRVDKITEYESILRGSLNNAGFSTASLLSNFLCTGSVNEDKTRTIYTFDFFDPQSQTKQFPSVDAKGSMQFFGRLDHAMPYSDEQFATARPKSCQFGYYDKYGIRPLLVIDIDDDQLREIAGLVHEVKTAEQRDRLCADSIRGFALGGGLVADCLNGTHVSMIEPSYLWQRGVKRALTSAAAYNRQIHSTSPPRPGIILTCDPQASDCDADAVAFRATAGSLGSSLTAWFCPPDAESLAQCTKEDFPAH
;
A
#
# COMPACT_ATOMS: atom_id res chain seq x y z
N MET A 1 55.17 48.78 73.58
CA MET A 1 54.38 48.68 72.33
C MET A 1 55.15 49.39 71.23
N THR A 2 56.00 48.63 70.56
CA THR A 2 56.79 49.02 69.38
C THR A 2 56.19 48.27 68.20
N PRO A 3 55.88 48.92 67.06
CA PRO A 3 55.41 48.19 65.89
C PRO A 3 56.58 47.48 65.21
N ASP A 4 56.28 46.24 64.80
CA ASP A 4 57.15 45.28 64.13
C ASP A 4 57.91 45.81 62.92
N VAL A 5 59.18 45.40 62.83
CA VAL A 5 60.06 45.52 61.66
C VAL A 5 59.49 44.65 60.55
N LYS A 6 58.97 45.27 59.48
CA LYS A 6 58.58 44.53 58.26
C LYS A 6 59.83 44.11 57.50
N ASP A 7 59.99 42.79 57.39
CA ASP A 7 60.92 42.08 56.50
C ASP A 7 60.99 42.74 55.11
N GLN A 8 62.18 43.25 54.74
CA GLN A 8 62.47 43.53 53.34
C GLN A 8 62.63 42.19 52.60
N PRO A 9 61.86 41.93 51.53
CA PRO A 9 61.98 40.69 50.79
C PRO A 9 63.36 40.60 50.14
N SER A 10 64.11 39.55 50.44
CA SER A 10 65.42 39.30 49.86
C SER A 10 65.31 39.18 48.33
N LEU A 11 66.07 40.00 47.61
CA LEU A 11 66.09 40.03 46.15
C LEU A 11 67.26 39.20 45.62
N LYS A 12 67.04 38.47 44.52
CA LYS A 12 68.08 37.76 43.77
C LYS A 12 68.11 38.25 42.31
N PRO A 13 69.25 38.22 41.61
CA PRO A 13 69.28 38.52 40.18
C PRO A 13 68.64 37.39 39.38
N CYS A 14 67.86 37.73 38.36
CA CYS A 14 67.32 36.76 37.40
C CYS A 14 68.48 36.16 36.56
N PRO A 15 68.58 34.83 36.41
CA PRO A 15 69.66 34.19 35.65
C PRO A 15 69.61 34.45 34.14
N VAL A 16 68.49 34.95 33.60
CA VAL A 16 68.31 35.20 32.16
C VAL A 16 68.50 36.66 31.80
N CYS A 17 67.87 37.59 32.53
CA CYS A 17 67.90 39.02 32.20
C CYS A 17 68.66 39.89 33.21
N GLY A 18 69.20 39.31 34.29
CA GLY A 18 70.00 40.02 35.29
C GLY A 18 69.22 40.96 36.24
N ARG A 19 67.93 41.19 36.02
CA ARG A 19 67.12 42.09 36.87
C ARG A 19 66.82 41.48 38.24
N SER A 20 66.77 42.34 39.27
CA SER A 20 66.48 41.99 40.65
C SER A 20 65.03 41.54 40.80
N ILE A 21 64.83 40.30 41.27
CA ILE A 21 63.53 39.66 41.43
C ILE A 21 63.36 39.13 42.87
N PRO A 22 62.12 39.00 43.38
CA PRO A 22 61.89 38.36 44.68
C PRO A 22 62.48 36.95 44.71
N THR A 23 63.15 36.57 45.79
CA THR A 23 63.76 35.23 45.94
C THR A 23 62.79 34.08 45.71
N GLN A 24 61.50 34.26 46.06
CA GLN A 24 60.45 33.26 45.89
C GLN A 24 59.80 33.26 44.49
N ALA A 25 60.18 34.16 43.58
CA ALA A 25 59.60 34.20 42.24
C ALA A 25 60.00 32.94 41.44
N LYS A 26 59.00 32.17 40.98
CA LYS A 26 59.17 31.01 40.09
C LYS A 26 59.31 31.40 38.62
N ARG A 27 58.78 32.58 38.25
CA ARG A 27 58.85 33.17 36.92
C ARG A 27 59.31 34.60 37.01
N CYS A 28 60.21 35.03 36.14
CA CYS A 28 60.66 36.42 36.11
C CYS A 28 59.50 37.31 35.66
N PRO A 29 59.10 38.33 36.43
CA PRO A 29 58.00 39.23 36.04
C PRO A 29 58.36 40.08 34.82
N GLU A 30 59.65 40.30 34.57
CA GLU A 30 60.13 41.19 33.51
C GLU A 30 60.29 40.47 32.16
N CYS A 31 60.89 39.28 32.15
CA CYS A 31 61.15 38.53 30.91
C CYS A 31 60.32 37.25 30.79
N HIS A 32 59.45 36.97 31.76
CA HIS A 32 58.59 35.77 31.81
C HIS A 32 59.33 34.43 31.69
N SER A 33 60.65 34.41 31.91
CA SER A 33 61.44 33.18 31.96
C SER A 33 61.19 32.42 33.28
N ASP A 34 61.10 31.11 33.20
CA ASP A 34 61.01 30.26 34.39
C ASP A 34 62.39 30.20 35.07
N ILE A 35 62.43 30.52 36.38
CA ILE A 35 63.69 30.71 37.13
C ILE A 35 64.19 29.38 37.72
N GLU A 36 63.31 28.40 37.93
CA GLU A 36 63.68 27.06 38.36
C GLU A 36 63.81 26.11 37.15
N PRO A 37 64.84 25.25 37.12
CA PRO A 37 64.92 24.19 36.13
C PRO A 37 63.73 23.24 36.30
N GLN A 38 62.77 23.30 35.37
CA GLN A 38 61.61 22.42 35.37
C GLN A 38 62.08 20.95 35.38
N SER A 39 61.56 20.16 36.33
CA SER A 39 61.85 18.73 36.40
C SER A 39 61.46 18.04 35.09
N ALA A 40 62.18 16.99 34.69
CA ALA A 40 61.86 16.23 33.47
C ALA A 40 60.41 15.69 33.49
N SER A 41 59.85 15.48 34.69
CA SER A 41 58.47 15.03 34.89
C SER A 41 57.43 16.10 34.55
N ASP A 42 57.68 17.38 34.91
CA ASP A 42 56.78 18.50 34.62
C ASP A 42 56.77 18.86 33.14
N ARG A 43 57.92 18.72 32.47
CA ARG A 43 58.01 18.87 31.01
C ARG A 43 57.18 17.82 30.28
N ARG A 44 57.25 16.55 30.71
CA ARG A 44 56.43 15.46 30.15
C ARG A 44 54.94 15.66 30.40
N ARG A 45 54.55 16.11 31.60
CA ARG A 45 53.14 16.33 31.92
C ARG A 45 52.55 17.49 31.10
N LYS A 46 53.29 18.60 30.95
CA LYS A 46 52.89 19.71 30.08
C LYS A 46 52.86 19.33 28.60
N SER A 47 53.77 18.46 28.13
CA SER A 47 53.73 17.99 26.74
C SER A 47 52.53 17.08 26.49
N ILE A 48 52.18 16.19 27.42
CA ILE A 48 51.01 15.31 27.29
C ILE A 48 49.71 16.13 27.30
N VAL A 49 49.59 17.15 28.16
CA VAL A 49 48.40 18.03 28.18
C VAL A 49 48.28 18.81 26.87
N ARG A 50 49.37 19.37 26.34
CA ARG A 50 49.34 20.06 25.03
C ARG A 50 49.01 19.12 23.88
N VAL A 51 49.49 17.87 23.91
CA VAL A 51 49.15 16.86 22.90
C VAL A 51 47.68 16.47 23.02
N ALA A 52 47.15 16.32 24.23
CA ALA A 52 45.73 16.02 24.46
C ALA A 52 44.81 17.17 24.02
N GLU A 53 45.18 18.43 24.30
CA GLU A 53 44.48 19.62 23.79
C GLU A 53 44.56 19.71 22.26
N ALA A 54 45.75 19.50 21.68
CA ALA A 54 45.93 19.49 20.23
C ALA A 54 45.13 18.39 19.54
N VAL A 55 45.06 17.18 20.12
CA VAL A 55 44.26 16.06 19.61
C VAL A 55 42.76 16.32 19.75
N ARG A 56 42.31 16.90 20.87
CA ARG A 56 40.90 17.30 21.07
C ARG A 56 40.49 18.34 20.03
N ASP A 57 41.34 19.34 19.78
CA ASP A 57 41.06 20.39 18.80
C ASP A 57 41.18 19.86 17.36
N TRP A 58 42.05 18.87 17.09
CA TRP A 58 42.14 18.19 15.79
C TRP A 58 40.92 17.34 15.44
N ILE A 59 40.21 16.79 16.44
CA ILE A 59 38.99 16.01 16.22
C ILE A 59 37.75 16.92 16.25
N GLY A 60 37.75 17.91 17.14
CA GLY A 60 36.63 18.87 17.30
C GLY A 60 36.52 19.88 16.16
N PHE A 61 37.63 20.35 15.59
CA PHE A 61 37.62 21.36 14.54
C PHE A 61 37.04 20.84 13.21
N PRO A 62 37.43 19.65 12.68
CA PRO A 62 36.80 19.10 11.49
C PRO A 62 35.31 18.80 11.71
N ALA A 63 34.93 18.28 12.87
CA ALA A 63 33.52 18.01 13.20
C ALA A 63 32.68 19.31 13.26
N ALA A 64 33.22 20.38 13.85
CA ALA A 64 32.58 21.68 13.91
C ALA A 64 32.49 22.34 12.54
N VAL A 65 33.54 22.25 11.72
CA VAL A 65 33.55 22.76 10.34
C VAL A 65 32.57 21.99 9.46
N ILE A 66 32.53 20.66 9.53
CA ILE A 66 31.56 19.83 8.80
C ILE A 66 30.14 20.17 9.26
N SER A 67 29.91 20.32 10.56
CA SER A 67 28.59 20.69 11.11
C SER A 67 28.16 22.10 10.67
N ALA A 68 29.07 23.07 10.66
CA ALA A 68 28.80 24.41 10.15
C ALA A 68 28.53 24.40 8.65
N ILE A 69 29.33 23.69 7.85
CA ILE A 69 29.11 23.51 6.41
C ILE A 69 27.74 22.87 6.18
N LEU A 70 27.40 21.79 6.87
CA LEU A 70 26.09 21.14 6.74
C LEU A 70 24.95 22.06 7.19
N ALA A 71 25.12 22.82 8.27
CA ALA A 71 24.12 23.76 8.79
C ALA A 71 23.87 24.97 7.87
N PHE A 72 24.84 25.37 7.02
CA PHE A 72 24.65 26.40 6.00
C PHE A 72 24.25 25.82 4.65
N TYR A 73 24.77 24.65 4.28
CA TYR A 73 24.52 24.03 2.99
C TYR A 73 23.08 23.51 2.89
N THR A 74 22.56 22.85 3.93
CA THR A 74 21.20 22.28 3.87
C THR A 74 20.08 23.33 3.79
N PRO A 75 20.10 24.47 4.50
CA PRO A 75 19.12 25.54 4.29
C PRO A 75 19.31 26.25 2.94
N ALA A 76 20.55 26.42 2.48
CA ALA A 76 20.83 27.06 1.19
C ALA A 76 20.35 26.19 0.02
N GLU A 77 20.65 24.89 0.04
CA GLU A 77 20.22 23.92 -0.96
C GLU A 77 18.68 23.83 -1.03
N THR A 78 18.01 23.76 0.13
CA THR A 78 16.54 23.76 0.17
C THR A 78 15.95 25.07 -0.33
N THR A 79 16.57 26.22 -0.01
CA THR A 79 16.14 27.53 -0.51
C THR A 79 16.33 27.67 -2.02
N ILE A 80 17.47 27.24 -2.56
CA ILE A 80 17.76 27.24 -4.00
C ILE A 80 16.77 26.33 -4.73
N ARG A 81 16.54 25.12 -4.23
CA ARG A 81 15.55 24.19 -4.83
C ARG A 81 14.14 24.75 -4.79
N ARG A 82 13.74 25.40 -3.69
CA ARG A 82 12.45 26.09 -3.58
C ARG A 82 12.33 27.21 -4.61
N TRP A 83 13.37 28.00 -4.78
CA TRP A 83 13.40 29.08 -5.75
C TRP A 83 13.32 28.58 -7.20
N LEU A 84 14.00 27.46 -7.49
CA LEU A 84 13.96 26.78 -8.79
C LEU A 84 12.76 25.84 -8.96
N ARG A 85 11.85 25.73 -7.99
CA ARG A 85 10.72 24.77 -7.96
C ARG A 85 11.14 23.32 -8.19
N GLN A 86 12.31 22.94 -7.69
CA GLN A 86 12.88 21.58 -7.78
C GLN A 86 12.64 20.76 -6.51
N ASP A 87 12.00 21.33 -5.50
CA ASP A 87 11.59 20.68 -4.26
C ASP A 87 10.14 20.17 -4.30
N VAL A 88 9.73 19.70 -5.48
CA VAL A 88 8.41 19.14 -5.80
C VAL A 88 8.31 17.68 -5.32
N ALA A 89 7.08 17.17 -5.29
CA ALA A 89 6.83 15.76 -5.09
C ALA A 89 7.14 14.98 -6.37
N GLN A 90 7.61 13.74 -6.24
CA GLN A 90 7.88 12.83 -7.36
C GLN A 90 7.35 11.46 -6.99
N LEU A 91 6.12 11.18 -7.40
CA LEU A 91 5.49 9.89 -7.14
C LEU A 91 5.82 8.86 -8.22
N SER A 92 6.00 7.63 -7.79
CA SER A 92 5.93 6.42 -8.61
C SER A 92 4.98 5.43 -7.96
N ALA A 93 4.31 4.60 -8.75
CA ALA A 93 3.41 3.56 -8.25
C ALA A 93 3.84 2.18 -8.74
N THR A 94 3.50 1.15 -7.98
CA THR A 94 3.62 -0.25 -8.38
C THR A 94 2.36 -0.97 -7.96
N LEU A 95 1.71 -1.63 -8.90
CA LEU A 95 0.56 -2.49 -8.62
C LEU A 95 1.05 -3.88 -8.25
N PHE A 96 0.35 -4.47 -7.29
CA PHE A 96 0.50 -5.86 -6.89
C PHE A 96 -0.73 -6.63 -7.36
N ASN A 97 -0.69 -7.95 -7.19
CA ASN A 97 -1.80 -8.80 -7.58
C ASN A 97 -3.08 -8.39 -6.86
N THR A 98 -4.21 -8.58 -7.54
CA THR A 98 -5.53 -8.43 -6.91
C THR A 98 -5.72 -9.43 -5.79
N ASP A 99 -6.48 -9.02 -4.78
CA ASP A 99 -6.72 -9.81 -3.58
C ASP A 99 -8.19 -9.70 -3.20
N VAL A 100 -8.70 -10.67 -2.44
CA VAL A 100 -10.07 -10.67 -1.95
C VAL A 100 -10.01 -10.63 -0.44
N ILE A 101 -10.51 -9.56 0.15
CA ILE A 101 -10.54 -9.38 1.60
C ILE A 101 -11.94 -9.70 2.14
N ASN A 102 -11.97 -10.28 3.34
CA ASN A 102 -13.21 -10.45 4.09
C ASN A 102 -13.54 -9.13 4.80
N VAL A 103 -14.70 -8.59 4.50
CA VAL A 103 -15.21 -7.33 5.04
C VAL A 103 -16.38 -7.68 5.97
N GLY A 104 -16.13 -7.57 7.27
CA GLY A 104 -17.17 -7.76 8.29
C GLY A 104 -18.18 -6.61 8.25
N HIS A 105 -19.50 -6.85 8.26
CA HIS A 105 -20.48 -5.75 8.33
C HIS A 105 -20.19 -4.82 9.52
N ASP A 106 -20.34 -3.52 9.30
CA ASP A 106 -19.86 -2.45 10.18
C ASP A 106 -20.51 -2.42 11.58
N ASP A 107 -21.63 -3.10 11.78
CA ASP A 107 -22.38 -3.14 13.03
C ASP A 107 -21.74 -4.00 14.14
N MET A 108 -20.58 -4.63 13.89
CA MET A 108 -19.87 -5.43 14.89
C MET A 108 -18.52 -4.80 15.30
N PRO A 109 -18.16 -4.83 16.61
CA PRO A 109 -16.84 -4.43 17.10
C PRO A 109 -15.73 -5.18 16.37
N ALA A 110 -14.58 -4.53 16.12
CA ALA A 110 -13.47 -5.10 15.34
C ALA A 110 -12.99 -6.49 15.82
N GLN A 111 -13.12 -6.76 17.12
CA GLN A 111 -12.80 -8.05 17.77
C GLN A 111 -13.76 -9.19 17.37
N ASP A 112 -14.99 -8.88 16.97
CA ASP A 112 -16.03 -9.85 16.59
C ASP A 112 -16.13 -10.03 15.06
N ARG A 113 -15.40 -9.21 14.27
CA ARG A 113 -15.35 -9.27 12.79
C ARG A 113 -14.57 -10.48 12.25
N VAL A 114 -13.79 -11.18 13.08
CA VAL A 114 -12.91 -12.29 12.65
C VAL A 114 -13.68 -13.61 12.47
N ASP A 115 -14.77 -13.81 13.23
CA ASP A 115 -15.46 -15.10 13.32
C ASP A 115 -16.64 -15.26 12.35
N LYS A 116 -17.03 -14.19 11.64
CA LYS A 116 -18.17 -14.24 10.71
C LYS A 116 -17.82 -13.55 9.39
N ILE A 117 -17.70 -14.35 8.35
CA ILE A 117 -17.54 -13.88 6.97
C ILE A 117 -18.90 -13.36 6.50
N THR A 118 -19.02 -12.06 6.27
CA THR A 118 -20.28 -11.44 5.80
C THR A 118 -20.20 -10.99 4.35
N GLU A 119 -19.06 -10.47 3.89
CA GLU A 119 -18.89 -9.99 2.53
C GLU A 119 -17.43 -10.16 2.08
N TYR A 120 -17.23 -10.47 0.81
CA TYR A 120 -15.91 -10.54 0.20
C TYR A 120 -15.79 -9.37 -0.77
N GLU A 121 -14.89 -8.43 -0.47
CA GLU A 121 -14.58 -7.32 -1.39
C GLU A 121 -13.29 -7.61 -2.13
N SER A 122 -13.37 -7.51 -3.45
CA SER A 122 -12.22 -7.64 -4.34
C SER A 122 -11.50 -6.29 -4.46
N ILE A 123 -10.20 -6.29 -4.16
CA ILE A 123 -9.40 -5.07 -4.08
C ILE A 123 -8.16 -5.14 -4.97
N LEU A 124 -7.79 -3.99 -5.52
CA LEU A 124 -6.50 -3.78 -6.15
C LEU A 124 -5.49 -3.35 -5.10
N ARG A 125 -4.33 -4.00 -5.04
CA ARG A 125 -3.26 -3.66 -4.10
C ARG A 125 -2.14 -2.93 -4.82
N GLY A 126 -1.50 -2.01 -4.12
CA GLY A 126 -0.32 -1.35 -4.67
C GLY A 126 0.52 -0.63 -3.64
N SER A 127 1.59 -0.01 -4.12
CA SER A 127 2.43 0.90 -3.35
C SER A 127 2.68 2.17 -4.12
N LEU A 128 2.79 3.27 -3.38
CA LEU A 128 3.20 4.57 -3.85
C LEU A 128 4.50 4.95 -3.16
N ASN A 129 5.44 5.47 -3.93
CA ASN A 129 6.73 5.94 -3.43
C ASN A 129 6.95 7.39 -3.86
N ASN A 130 7.31 8.26 -2.92
CA ASN A 130 7.59 9.65 -3.19
C ASN A 130 9.09 9.91 -3.06
N ALA A 131 9.80 9.92 -4.20
CA ALA A 131 11.22 10.27 -4.23
C ALA A 131 11.50 11.79 -4.11
N GLY A 132 10.43 12.61 -4.09
CA GLY A 132 10.51 14.06 -4.06
C GLY A 132 10.80 14.65 -2.68
N PHE A 133 10.76 15.98 -2.61
CA PHE A 133 11.11 16.78 -1.42
C PHE A 133 9.91 17.47 -0.76
N SER A 134 8.70 17.20 -1.24
CA SER A 134 7.45 17.65 -0.62
C SER A 134 6.47 16.49 -0.52
N THR A 135 5.56 16.57 0.46
CA THR A 135 4.45 15.61 0.60
C THR A 135 3.53 15.70 -0.61
N ALA A 136 3.12 14.54 -1.12
CA ALA A 136 2.13 14.41 -2.18
C ALA A 136 0.78 14.02 -1.56
N SER A 137 -0.28 14.75 -1.87
CA SER A 137 -1.66 14.39 -1.50
C SER A 137 -2.37 13.89 -2.75
N LEU A 138 -2.86 12.65 -2.71
CA LEU A 138 -3.56 12.05 -3.84
C LEU A 138 -5.04 12.45 -3.84
N LEU A 139 -5.65 12.41 -5.02
CA LEU A 139 -7.11 12.37 -5.13
C LEU A 139 -7.65 11.11 -4.45
N SER A 140 -8.93 11.15 -4.09
CA SER A 140 -9.61 10.02 -3.45
C SER A 140 -9.85 8.83 -4.39
N ASN A 141 -9.71 9.05 -5.69
CA ASN A 141 -9.87 8.03 -6.71
C ASN A 141 -8.71 8.03 -7.70
N PHE A 142 -8.56 6.89 -8.38
CA PHE A 142 -7.64 6.70 -9.48
C PHE A 142 -8.33 5.84 -10.54
N LEU A 143 -7.78 5.83 -11.75
CA LEU A 143 -8.45 5.23 -12.89
C LEU A 143 -7.49 4.37 -13.70
N CYS A 144 -7.92 3.17 -14.05
CA CYS A 144 -7.19 2.23 -14.88
C CYS A 144 -7.93 2.02 -16.21
N THR A 145 -7.19 1.88 -17.29
CA THR A 145 -7.75 1.74 -18.64
C THR A 145 -7.44 0.36 -19.23
N GLY A 146 -8.45 -0.22 -19.86
CA GLY A 146 -8.32 -1.49 -20.57
C GLY A 146 -7.58 -1.39 -21.90
N SER A 147 -7.46 -2.54 -22.55
CA SER A 147 -7.04 -2.63 -23.95
C SER A 147 -8.06 -1.96 -24.88
N VAL A 148 -7.60 -1.60 -26.08
CA VAL A 148 -8.49 -1.17 -27.16
C VAL A 148 -9.21 -2.41 -27.69
N ASN A 149 -10.53 -2.42 -27.61
CA ASN A 149 -11.36 -3.46 -28.20
C ASN A 149 -11.43 -3.30 -29.73
N GLU A 150 -11.92 -4.32 -30.43
CA GLU A 150 -12.08 -4.29 -31.90
C GLU A 150 -12.94 -3.12 -32.37
N ASP A 151 -13.94 -2.74 -31.56
CA ASP A 151 -14.82 -1.59 -31.79
C ASP A 151 -14.19 -0.23 -31.42
N LYS A 152 -12.88 -0.18 -31.15
CA LYS A 152 -12.11 0.99 -30.66
C LYS A 152 -12.58 1.54 -29.31
N THR A 153 -13.52 0.89 -28.66
CA THR A 153 -13.93 1.18 -27.28
C THR A 153 -12.88 0.69 -26.29
N ARG A 154 -12.86 1.28 -25.09
CA ARG A 154 -12.00 0.87 -23.97
C ARG A 154 -12.82 0.81 -22.69
N THR A 155 -12.49 -0.07 -21.76
CA THR A 155 -13.10 -0.04 -20.43
C THR A 155 -12.30 0.85 -19.50
N ILE A 156 -12.98 1.74 -18.77
CA ILE A 156 -12.42 2.46 -17.62
C ILE A 156 -12.80 1.70 -16.37
N TYR A 157 -11.82 1.46 -15.52
CA TYR A 157 -12.01 0.97 -14.17
C TYR A 157 -11.69 2.11 -13.22
N THR A 158 -12.69 2.62 -12.52
CA THR A 158 -12.52 3.66 -11.51
C THR A 158 -12.39 3.01 -10.15
N PHE A 159 -11.34 3.38 -9.41
CA PHE A 159 -11.06 2.87 -8.09
C PHE A 159 -11.06 3.97 -7.06
N ASP A 160 -11.64 3.69 -5.90
CA ASP A 160 -11.52 4.51 -4.71
C ASP A 160 -10.40 3.99 -3.82
N PHE A 161 -9.57 4.90 -3.30
CA PHE A 161 -8.65 4.55 -2.24
C PHE A 161 -9.45 4.14 -1.00
N PHE A 162 -9.16 2.97 -0.46
CA PHE A 162 -9.99 2.31 0.53
C PHE A 162 -9.14 1.84 1.72
N ASP A 163 -9.65 2.05 2.93
CA ASP A 163 -9.09 1.44 4.14
C ASP A 163 -9.81 0.11 4.44
N PRO A 164 -9.14 -1.05 4.36
CA PRO A 164 -9.79 -2.31 4.66
C PRO A 164 -10.17 -2.46 6.14
N GLN A 165 -9.53 -1.73 7.05
CA GLN A 165 -9.82 -1.84 8.48
C GLN A 165 -11.03 -1.01 8.89
N SER A 166 -11.10 0.25 8.42
CA SER A 166 -12.21 1.14 8.74
C SER A 166 -13.33 1.14 7.70
N GLN A 167 -13.15 0.45 6.56
CA GLN A 167 -14.11 0.37 5.46
C GLN A 167 -14.50 1.72 4.86
N THR A 168 -13.60 2.69 4.98
CA THR A 168 -13.85 4.07 4.52
C THR A 168 -12.95 4.44 3.36
N LYS A 169 -13.50 5.27 2.47
CA LYS A 169 -12.73 5.98 1.44
C LYS A 169 -11.65 6.84 2.08
N GLN A 170 -10.44 6.80 1.52
CA GLN A 170 -9.28 7.53 1.99
C GLN A 170 -8.86 8.65 1.02
N PHE A 171 -8.15 9.63 1.58
CA PHE A 171 -7.43 10.67 0.85
C PHE A 171 -5.94 10.51 1.15
N PRO A 172 -5.24 9.62 0.44
CA PRO A 172 -3.91 9.22 0.84
C PRO A 172 -2.91 10.37 0.67
N SER A 173 -1.93 10.41 1.57
CA SER A 173 -0.79 11.31 1.46
C SER A 173 0.51 10.55 1.64
N VAL A 174 1.50 10.85 0.80
CA VAL A 174 2.82 10.24 0.83
C VAL A 174 3.84 11.31 1.19
N ASP A 175 4.45 11.16 2.37
CA ASP A 175 5.48 12.08 2.83
C ASP A 175 6.68 12.13 1.89
N ALA A 176 7.42 13.24 1.95
CA ALA A 176 8.65 13.39 1.19
C ALA A 176 9.64 12.27 1.53
N LYS A 177 10.19 11.60 0.50
CA LYS A 177 11.06 10.42 0.65
C LYS A 177 10.39 9.24 1.37
N GLY A 178 9.06 9.22 1.41
CA GLY A 178 8.27 8.15 2.03
C GLY A 178 7.66 7.21 1.00
N SER A 179 7.15 6.10 1.50
CA SER A 179 6.32 5.16 0.74
C SER A 179 5.07 4.80 1.53
N MET A 180 4.00 4.46 0.82
CA MET A 180 2.78 3.93 1.41
C MET A 180 2.25 2.75 0.60
N GLN A 181 1.61 1.81 1.27
CA GLN A 181 0.76 0.83 0.59
C GLN A 181 -0.64 1.41 0.45
N PHE A 182 -1.34 1.00 -0.59
CA PHE A 182 -2.73 1.38 -0.80
C PHE A 182 -3.57 0.19 -1.26
N PHE A 183 -4.87 0.33 -1.01
CA PHE A 183 -5.90 -0.57 -1.50
C PHE A 183 -6.89 0.25 -2.33
N GLY A 184 -7.23 -0.26 -3.51
CA GLY A 184 -8.21 0.32 -4.42
C GLY A 184 -9.44 -0.58 -4.45
N ARG A 185 -10.59 -0.07 -4.01
CA ARG A 185 -11.88 -0.73 -4.22
C ARG A 185 -12.44 -0.29 -5.57
N LEU A 186 -12.88 -1.24 -6.39
CA LEU A 186 -13.53 -0.92 -7.65
C LEU A 186 -14.85 -0.20 -7.37
N ASP A 187 -15.00 1.02 -7.87
CA ASP A 187 -16.23 1.80 -7.75
C ASP A 187 -17.16 1.51 -8.93
N HIS A 188 -16.65 1.63 -10.16
CA HIS A 188 -17.40 1.28 -11.37
C HIS A 188 -16.48 0.95 -12.54
N ALA A 189 -17.02 0.16 -13.47
CA ALA A 189 -16.41 -0.12 -14.76
C ALA A 189 -17.36 0.29 -15.89
N MET A 190 -16.90 1.15 -16.79
CA MET A 190 -17.74 1.69 -17.87
C MET A 190 -17.02 1.70 -19.22
N PRO A 191 -17.73 1.42 -20.33
CA PRO A 191 -17.19 1.59 -21.67
C PRO A 191 -17.01 3.09 -21.98
N TYR A 192 -15.84 3.44 -22.51
CA TYR A 192 -15.45 4.79 -22.96
C TYR A 192 -16.29 5.26 -24.16
N SER A 193 -16.51 6.58 -24.27
CA SER A 193 -16.96 7.23 -25.51
C SER A 193 -15.78 7.79 -26.34
N ASP A 194 -15.97 7.92 -27.66
CA ASP A 194 -14.92 8.29 -28.64
C ASP A 194 -14.19 9.61 -28.35
N GLU A 195 -14.87 10.61 -27.75
CA GLU A 195 -14.29 11.95 -27.52
C GLU A 195 -13.23 11.97 -26.39
N GLN A 196 -13.28 11.02 -25.47
CA GLN A 196 -12.37 10.94 -24.33
C GLN A 196 -11.18 9.98 -24.58
N PHE A 197 -11.16 9.28 -25.73
CA PHE A 197 -10.08 8.38 -26.18
C PHE A 197 -8.73 9.09 -26.39
N ALA A 198 -8.76 10.40 -26.69
CA ALA A 198 -7.59 11.17 -27.08
C ALA A 198 -6.63 11.51 -25.90
N THR A 199 -7.11 11.43 -24.65
CA THR A 199 -6.35 11.91 -23.48
C THR A 199 -5.86 10.80 -22.55
N ALA A 200 -6.48 9.62 -22.56
CA ALA A 200 -6.09 8.51 -21.69
C ALA A 200 -5.21 7.48 -22.41
N ARG A 201 -4.07 7.13 -21.82
CA ARG A 201 -3.16 6.11 -22.36
C ARG A 201 -3.78 4.71 -22.20
N PRO A 202 -3.73 3.81 -23.20
CA PRO A 202 -4.27 2.46 -23.08
C PRO A 202 -3.40 1.62 -22.13
N LYS A 203 -4.00 0.62 -21.47
CA LYS A 203 -3.30 -0.25 -20.52
C LYS A 203 -2.48 0.56 -19.52
N SER A 204 -3.13 1.50 -18.83
CA SER A 204 -2.45 2.30 -17.81
C SER A 204 -3.35 2.62 -16.63
N CYS A 205 -2.76 2.82 -15.46
CA CYS A 205 -3.44 3.45 -14.33
C CYS A 205 -2.92 4.86 -14.13
N GLN A 206 -3.81 5.78 -13.80
CA GLN A 206 -3.50 7.20 -13.65
C GLN A 206 -3.94 7.70 -12.28
N PHE A 207 -3.03 8.38 -11.60
CA PHE A 207 -3.21 8.93 -10.26
C PHE A 207 -3.05 10.44 -10.31
N GLY A 208 -4.11 11.16 -9.94
CA GLY A 208 -4.05 12.60 -9.73
C GLY A 208 -3.51 12.91 -8.33
N TYR A 209 -2.59 13.87 -8.25
CA TYR A 209 -2.02 14.29 -6.97
C TYR A 209 -1.64 15.77 -6.97
N TYR A 210 -1.53 16.31 -5.77
CA TYR A 210 -1.18 17.68 -5.46
C TYR A 210 0.08 17.67 -4.60
N ASP A 211 0.90 18.70 -4.76
CA ASP A 211 1.93 19.04 -3.80
C ASP A 211 1.74 20.48 -3.30
N LYS A 212 2.71 20.98 -2.54
CA LYS A 212 2.69 22.36 -2.02
C LYS A 212 2.58 23.46 -3.09
N TYR A 213 2.79 23.14 -4.36
CA TYR A 213 2.66 24.06 -5.50
C TYR A 213 1.35 23.86 -6.29
N GLY A 214 0.47 22.95 -5.86
CA GLY A 214 -0.82 22.68 -6.48
C GLY A 214 -0.85 21.38 -7.28
N ILE A 215 -1.73 21.34 -8.29
CA ILE A 215 -1.95 20.16 -9.14
C ILE A 215 -0.67 19.80 -9.89
N ARG A 216 -0.30 18.52 -9.85
CA ARG A 216 0.80 17.96 -10.63
C ARG A 216 0.26 17.20 -11.85
N PRO A 217 1.07 17.01 -12.90
CA PRO A 217 0.70 16.11 -13.99
C PRO A 217 0.34 14.73 -13.45
N LEU A 218 -0.64 14.08 -14.09
CA LEU A 218 -1.07 12.73 -13.71
C LEU A 218 0.13 11.78 -13.67
N LEU A 219 0.26 11.05 -12.56
CA LEU A 219 1.16 9.91 -12.51
C LEU A 219 0.52 8.80 -13.35
N VAL A 220 1.15 8.41 -14.44
CA VAL A 220 0.69 7.33 -15.31
C VAL A 220 1.63 6.14 -15.14
N ILE A 221 1.08 4.97 -14.84
CA ILE A 221 1.78 3.70 -14.84
C ILE A 221 1.24 2.82 -15.95
N ASP A 222 2.13 2.22 -16.72
CA ASP A 222 1.75 1.20 -17.70
C ASP A 222 1.45 -0.11 -16.96
N ILE A 223 0.40 -0.80 -17.38
CA ILE A 223 0.03 -2.13 -16.87
C ILE A 223 0.19 -3.17 -17.97
N ASP A 224 0.59 -4.37 -17.58
CA ASP A 224 0.71 -5.50 -18.50
C ASP A 224 -0.64 -6.25 -18.68
N ASP A 225 -0.64 -7.26 -19.55
CA ASP A 225 -1.84 -8.05 -19.84
C ASP A 225 -2.29 -8.95 -18.69
N ASP A 226 -1.38 -9.30 -17.76
CA ASP A 226 -1.72 -10.10 -16.59
C ASP A 226 -2.44 -9.22 -15.56
N GLN A 227 -1.88 -8.06 -15.26
CA GLN A 227 -2.48 -7.03 -14.40
C GLN A 227 -3.82 -6.55 -14.94
N LEU A 228 -3.93 -6.37 -16.25
CA LEU A 228 -5.20 -6.00 -16.88
C LEU A 228 -6.26 -7.10 -16.71
N ARG A 229 -5.88 -8.37 -16.87
CA ARG A 229 -6.79 -9.50 -16.65
C ARG A 229 -7.26 -9.58 -15.21
N GLU A 230 -6.38 -9.32 -14.26
CA GLU A 230 -6.72 -9.26 -12.84
C GLU A 230 -7.71 -8.12 -12.53
N ILE A 231 -7.46 -6.92 -13.05
CA ILE A 231 -8.36 -5.76 -12.91
C ILE A 231 -9.72 -6.04 -13.54
N ALA A 232 -9.76 -6.63 -14.74
CA ALA A 232 -11.00 -7.03 -15.39
C ALA A 232 -11.77 -8.10 -14.58
N GLY A 233 -11.04 -9.00 -13.91
CA GLY A 233 -11.58 -9.99 -13.00
C GLY A 233 -12.36 -9.38 -11.82
N LEU A 234 -11.94 -8.22 -11.31
CA LEU A 234 -12.63 -7.52 -10.21
C LEU A 234 -14.07 -7.13 -10.59
N VAL A 235 -14.30 -6.75 -11.85
CA VAL A 235 -15.66 -6.42 -12.34
C VAL A 235 -16.58 -7.63 -12.25
N HIS A 236 -16.06 -8.81 -12.57
CA HIS A 236 -16.84 -10.04 -12.45
C HIS A 236 -17.18 -10.34 -11.00
N GLU A 237 -16.25 -10.19 -10.06
CA GLU A 237 -16.50 -10.49 -8.65
C GLU A 237 -17.52 -9.54 -7.99
N VAL A 238 -17.46 -8.23 -8.28
CA VAL A 238 -18.47 -7.26 -7.81
C VAL A 238 -19.86 -7.58 -8.39
N LYS A 239 -19.95 -7.84 -9.70
CA LYS A 239 -21.22 -8.28 -10.31
C LYS A 239 -21.74 -9.57 -9.67
N THR A 240 -20.83 -10.50 -9.31
CA THR A 240 -21.21 -11.77 -8.68
C THR A 240 -21.72 -11.56 -7.25
N ALA A 241 -21.20 -10.58 -6.50
CA ALA A 241 -21.70 -10.24 -5.16
C ALA A 241 -23.10 -9.62 -5.20
N GLU A 242 -23.34 -8.64 -6.07
CA GLU A 242 -24.68 -8.06 -6.27
C GLU A 242 -25.69 -9.09 -6.80
N GLN A 243 -25.25 -9.97 -7.70
CA GLN A 243 -26.07 -11.10 -8.16
C GLN A 243 -26.33 -12.10 -7.04
N ARG A 244 -25.36 -12.33 -6.14
CA ARG A 244 -25.53 -13.22 -4.97
C ARG A 244 -26.57 -12.67 -4.02
N ASP A 245 -26.61 -11.36 -3.80
CA ASP A 245 -27.61 -10.75 -2.93
C ASP A 245 -29.03 -10.87 -3.47
N ARG A 246 -29.21 -10.67 -4.78
CA ARG A 246 -30.52 -10.79 -5.44
C ARG A 246 -30.96 -12.25 -5.62
N LEU A 247 -30.06 -13.08 -6.16
CA LEU A 247 -30.39 -14.45 -6.57
C LEU A 247 -30.35 -15.42 -5.39
N CYS A 248 -29.54 -15.20 -4.36
CA CYS A 248 -29.46 -16.09 -3.19
C CYS A 248 -30.29 -15.60 -1.98
N ALA A 249 -31.30 -14.74 -2.15
CA ALA A 249 -32.02 -14.09 -1.04
C ALA A 249 -32.52 -15.06 0.05
N ASP A 250 -33.05 -16.23 -0.35
CA ASP A 250 -33.56 -17.27 0.58
C ASP A 250 -32.52 -18.34 0.94
N SER A 251 -31.24 -18.07 0.71
CA SER A 251 -30.13 -19.01 0.89
C SER A 251 -29.03 -18.42 1.76
N ILE A 252 -28.21 -19.29 2.36
CA ILE A 252 -26.95 -18.88 2.98
C ILE A 252 -25.99 -18.44 1.86
N ARG A 253 -25.52 -17.20 1.93
CA ARG A 253 -24.64 -16.58 0.93
C ARG A 253 -23.17 -16.83 1.28
N GLY A 254 -22.32 -17.06 0.27
CA GLY A 254 -20.86 -17.07 0.45
C GLY A 254 -20.34 -18.14 1.41
N PHE A 255 -20.94 -19.33 1.41
CA PHE A 255 -20.61 -20.38 2.39
C PHE A 255 -19.24 -21.00 2.11
N ALA A 256 -18.32 -20.91 3.08
CA ALA A 256 -16.98 -21.48 2.98
C ALA A 256 -16.98 -23.00 3.16
N LEU A 257 -16.42 -23.72 2.19
CA LEU A 257 -16.35 -25.18 2.14
C LEU A 257 -14.95 -25.73 2.44
N GLY A 258 -14.05 -24.88 2.93
CA GLY A 258 -12.64 -25.22 3.19
C GLY A 258 -11.79 -25.29 1.91
N GLY A 259 -10.47 -25.21 2.07
CA GLY A 259 -9.52 -25.26 0.94
C GLY A 259 -9.64 -24.10 -0.06
N GLY A 260 -10.15 -22.95 0.38
CA GLY A 260 -10.39 -21.77 -0.48
C GLY A 260 -11.64 -21.85 -1.35
N LEU A 261 -12.45 -22.90 -1.22
CA LEU A 261 -13.69 -23.06 -1.98
C LEU A 261 -14.85 -22.34 -1.27
N VAL A 262 -15.58 -21.50 -2.00
CA VAL A 262 -16.75 -20.77 -1.50
C VAL A 262 -17.94 -21.03 -2.42
N ALA A 263 -19.07 -21.40 -1.83
CA ALA A 263 -20.34 -21.51 -2.54
C ALA A 263 -21.09 -20.18 -2.54
N ASP A 264 -21.65 -19.82 -3.69
CA ASP A 264 -22.37 -18.54 -3.83
C ASP A 264 -23.70 -18.58 -3.09
N CYS A 265 -24.51 -19.61 -3.31
CA CYS A 265 -25.72 -19.88 -2.53
C CYS A 265 -25.69 -21.30 -1.92
N LEU A 266 -26.14 -21.44 -0.68
CA LEU A 266 -26.40 -22.71 -0.03
C LEU A 266 -27.82 -22.70 0.55
N ASN A 267 -28.67 -23.63 0.12
CA ASN A 267 -29.95 -23.87 0.76
C ASN A 267 -30.08 -25.35 1.15
N GLY A 268 -31.18 -25.70 1.82
CA GLY A 268 -31.41 -27.08 2.29
C GLY A 268 -31.47 -28.13 1.17
N THR A 269 -31.48 -27.72 -0.11
CA THR A 269 -31.61 -28.63 -1.26
C THR A 269 -30.43 -28.58 -2.23
N HIS A 270 -29.72 -27.45 -2.33
CA HIS A 270 -28.67 -27.23 -3.33
C HIS A 270 -27.48 -26.43 -2.78
N VAL A 271 -26.29 -26.74 -3.33
CA VAL A 271 -25.08 -25.92 -3.26
C VAL A 271 -24.88 -25.30 -4.64
N SER A 272 -25.14 -24.00 -4.76
CA SER A 272 -25.22 -23.32 -6.05
C SER A 272 -24.06 -22.35 -6.31
N MET A 273 -23.59 -22.30 -7.55
CA MET A 273 -22.62 -21.31 -8.04
C MET A 273 -23.28 -20.35 -9.00
N ILE A 274 -22.92 -19.07 -8.94
CA ILE A 274 -23.35 -18.06 -9.91
C ILE A 274 -22.23 -17.86 -10.93
N GLU A 275 -22.54 -17.99 -12.21
CA GLU A 275 -21.62 -17.71 -13.30
C GLU A 275 -22.35 -17.09 -14.51
N PRO A 276 -21.68 -16.26 -15.32
CA PRO A 276 -22.19 -15.87 -16.63
C PRO A 276 -22.44 -17.08 -17.54
N SER A 277 -23.43 -16.98 -18.42
CA SER A 277 -23.81 -18.06 -19.34
C SER A 277 -22.63 -18.58 -20.16
N TYR A 278 -21.78 -17.71 -20.71
CA TYR A 278 -20.62 -18.10 -21.51
C TYR A 278 -19.51 -18.82 -20.71
N LEU A 279 -19.56 -18.76 -19.38
CA LEU A 279 -18.64 -19.47 -18.48
C LEU A 279 -19.27 -20.72 -17.85
N TRP A 280 -20.35 -21.24 -18.42
CA TRP A 280 -21.10 -22.37 -17.83
C TRP A 280 -20.22 -23.58 -17.49
N GLN A 281 -19.18 -23.88 -18.28
CA GLN A 281 -18.25 -24.99 -18.00
C GLN A 281 -17.52 -24.82 -16.66
N ARG A 282 -17.07 -23.59 -16.36
CA ARG A 282 -16.46 -23.23 -15.09
C ARG A 282 -17.48 -23.40 -13.97
N GLY A 283 -18.71 -22.91 -14.17
CA GLY A 283 -19.78 -23.03 -13.18
C GLY A 283 -20.14 -24.48 -12.85
N VAL A 284 -20.22 -25.36 -13.86
CA VAL A 284 -20.46 -26.80 -13.66
C VAL A 284 -19.37 -27.40 -12.79
N LYS A 285 -18.10 -27.15 -13.13
CA LYS A 285 -16.97 -27.66 -12.35
C LYS A 285 -17.02 -27.17 -10.90
N ARG A 286 -17.27 -25.88 -10.69
CA ARG A 286 -17.39 -25.29 -9.35
C ARG A 286 -18.56 -25.89 -8.57
N ALA A 287 -19.73 -26.04 -9.20
CA ALA A 287 -20.94 -26.58 -8.58
C ALA A 287 -20.75 -28.02 -8.10
N LEU A 288 -20.22 -28.89 -8.98
CA LEU A 288 -19.93 -30.29 -8.66
C LEU A 288 -18.89 -30.40 -7.54
N THR A 289 -17.81 -29.62 -7.63
CA THR A 289 -16.72 -29.63 -6.63
C THR A 289 -17.23 -29.17 -5.26
N SER A 290 -18.09 -28.15 -5.24
CA SER A 290 -18.63 -27.56 -4.02
C SER A 290 -19.66 -28.43 -3.33
N ALA A 291 -20.59 -29.02 -4.10
CA ALA A 291 -21.50 -30.02 -3.54
C ALA A 291 -20.72 -31.21 -2.97
N ALA A 292 -19.71 -31.71 -3.69
CA ALA A 292 -18.86 -32.80 -3.20
C ALA A 292 -18.03 -32.42 -1.95
N ALA A 293 -17.58 -31.17 -1.83
CA ALA A 293 -16.90 -30.67 -0.64
C ALA A 293 -17.84 -30.57 0.55
N TYR A 294 -19.03 -29.97 0.37
CA TYR A 294 -20.06 -29.86 1.40
C TYR A 294 -20.47 -31.23 1.93
N ASN A 295 -20.73 -32.18 1.03
CA ASN A 295 -21.19 -33.54 1.39
C ASN A 295 -20.12 -34.36 2.11
N ARG A 296 -18.83 -34.04 1.91
CA ARG A 296 -17.73 -34.64 2.69
C ARG A 296 -17.66 -34.10 4.11
N GLN A 297 -18.04 -32.84 4.32
CA GLN A 297 -18.02 -32.19 5.63
C GLN A 297 -19.26 -32.54 6.45
N ILE A 298 -20.43 -32.49 5.82
CA ILE A 298 -21.71 -32.68 6.48
C ILE A 298 -22.28 -34.03 6.08
N HIS A 299 -22.28 -34.96 7.05
CA HIS A 299 -22.86 -36.29 6.91
C HIS A 299 -24.39 -36.20 7.05
N SER A 300 -25.03 -35.51 6.11
CA SER A 300 -26.48 -35.39 6.01
C SER A 300 -27.08 -36.64 5.37
N THR A 301 -28.26 -37.06 5.85
CA THR A 301 -29.06 -38.13 5.21
C THR A 301 -29.67 -37.70 3.88
N SER A 302 -29.74 -36.40 3.61
CA SER A 302 -30.11 -35.84 2.31
C SER A 302 -29.08 -34.77 1.92
N PRO A 303 -27.99 -35.15 1.25
CA PRO A 303 -26.97 -34.21 0.85
C PRO A 303 -27.51 -33.23 -0.22
N PRO A 304 -27.26 -31.92 -0.11
CA PRO A 304 -27.67 -30.97 -1.12
C PRO A 304 -27.00 -31.29 -2.46
N ARG A 305 -27.77 -31.06 -3.53
CA ARG A 305 -27.36 -31.33 -4.91
C ARG A 305 -26.55 -30.16 -5.48
N PRO A 306 -25.65 -30.40 -6.45
CA PRO A 306 -24.97 -29.32 -7.13
C PRO A 306 -25.97 -28.47 -7.93
N GLY A 307 -25.84 -27.15 -7.80
CA GLY A 307 -26.64 -26.16 -8.50
C GLY A 307 -25.78 -25.18 -9.28
N ILE A 308 -26.28 -24.69 -10.41
CA ILE A 308 -25.64 -23.62 -11.18
C ILE A 308 -26.68 -22.57 -11.54
N ILE A 309 -26.36 -21.30 -11.30
CA ILE A 309 -27.17 -20.15 -11.66
C ILE A 309 -26.44 -19.44 -12.78
N LEU A 310 -26.99 -19.50 -13.98
CA LEU A 310 -26.43 -18.93 -15.19
C LEU A 310 -27.08 -17.59 -15.45
N THR A 311 -26.29 -16.51 -15.31
CA THR A 311 -26.76 -15.15 -15.58
C THR A 311 -26.44 -14.76 -17.02
N CYS A 312 -27.43 -14.21 -17.71
CA CYS A 312 -27.22 -13.67 -19.05
C CYS A 312 -26.53 -12.29 -18.99
N ASP A 313 -25.40 -12.14 -19.71
CA ASP A 313 -24.81 -10.85 -20.02
C ASP A 313 -24.84 -10.65 -21.55
N PRO A 314 -25.88 -9.99 -22.09
CA PRO A 314 -26.09 -9.88 -23.53
C PRO A 314 -25.05 -8.98 -24.22
N GLN A 315 -24.24 -8.24 -23.45
CA GLN A 315 -23.11 -7.48 -23.98
C GLN A 315 -21.86 -8.37 -24.18
N ALA A 316 -21.79 -9.50 -23.48
CA ALA A 316 -20.64 -10.40 -23.50
C ALA A 316 -20.85 -11.62 -24.40
N SER A 317 -22.08 -12.14 -24.52
CA SER A 317 -22.36 -13.33 -25.34
C SER A 317 -23.83 -13.44 -25.77
N ASP A 318 -24.08 -14.34 -26.74
CA ASP A 318 -25.43 -14.79 -27.07
C ASP A 318 -25.88 -15.82 -26.02
N CYS A 319 -26.67 -15.35 -25.06
CA CYS A 319 -27.15 -16.15 -23.93
C CYS A 319 -28.01 -17.36 -24.36
N ASP A 320 -28.73 -17.26 -25.47
CA ASP A 320 -29.55 -18.36 -25.97
C ASP A 320 -28.66 -19.46 -26.55
N ALA A 321 -27.64 -19.08 -27.32
CA ALA A 321 -26.64 -20.02 -27.83
C ALA A 321 -25.88 -20.71 -26.70
N ASP A 322 -25.48 -19.98 -25.65
CA ASP A 322 -24.83 -20.53 -24.46
C ASP A 322 -25.72 -21.53 -23.73
N ALA A 323 -27.00 -21.19 -23.54
CA ALA A 323 -27.97 -22.07 -22.88
C ALA A 323 -28.22 -23.35 -23.69
N VAL A 324 -28.27 -23.26 -25.02
CA VAL A 324 -28.36 -24.44 -25.91
C VAL A 324 -27.12 -25.32 -25.77
N ALA A 325 -25.92 -24.73 -25.81
CA ALA A 325 -24.66 -25.45 -25.65
C ALA A 325 -24.56 -26.14 -24.28
N PHE A 326 -24.96 -25.45 -23.22
CA PHE A 326 -25.05 -26.02 -21.88
C PHE A 326 -26.02 -27.21 -21.85
N ARG A 327 -27.27 -27.05 -22.32
CA ARG A 327 -28.27 -28.13 -22.30
C ARG A 327 -27.81 -29.37 -23.06
N ALA A 328 -27.20 -29.17 -24.22
CA ALA A 328 -26.64 -30.27 -25.02
C ALA A 328 -25.55 -31.06 -24.26
N THR A 329 -24.80 -30.39 -23.39
CA THR A 329 -23.70 -31.03 -22.63
C THR A 329 -24.17 -31.57 -21.28
N ALA A 330 -25.02 -30.83 -20.56
CA ALA A 330 -25.40 -31.09 -19.18
C ALA A 330 -26.03 -32.49 -19.00
N GLY A 331 -26.86 -32.92 -19.95
CA GLY A 331 -27.45 -34.27 -19.94
C GLY A 331 -26.43 -35.41 -20.05
N SER A 332 -25.22 -35.14 -20.55
CA SER A 332 -24.16 -36.14 -20.72
C SER A 332 -23.16 -36.21 -19.56
N LEU A 333 -23.27 -35.35 -18.54
CA LEU A 333 -22.28 -35.24 -17.47
C LEU A 333 -22.28 -36.44 -16.49
N GLY A 334 -23.30 -37.31 -16.56
CA GLY A 334 -23.42 -38.49 -15.69
C GLY A 334 -23.59 -38.16 -14.20
N SER A 335 -23.83 -36.89 -13.86
CA SER A 335 -24.04 -36.40 -12.50
C SER A 335 -25.30 -35.56 -12.48
N SER A 336 -26.09 -35.66 -11.39
CA SER A 336 -27.28 -34.83 -11.24
C SER A 336 -26.85 -33.37 -11.07
N LEU A 337 -27.45 -32.45 -11.81
CA LEU A 337 -27.19 -31.01 -11.75
C LEU A 337 -28.50 -30.26 -11.91
N THR A 338 -28.71 -29.20 -11.14
CA THR A 338 -29.83 -28.28 -11.36
C THR A 338 -29.29 -26.96 -11.89
N ALA A 339 -29.87 -26.45 -12.97
CA ALA A 339 -29.52 -25.16 -13.55
C ALA A 339 -30.68 -24.16 -13.41
N TRP A 340 -30.35 -22.90 -13.15
CA TRP A 340 -31.27 -21.77 -13.24
C TRP A 340 -30.74 -20.82 -14.30
N PHE A 341 -31.52 -20.60 -15.37
CA PHE A 341 -31.20 -19.64 -16.42
C PHE A 341 -31.88 -18.32 -16.11
N CYS A 342 -31.10 -17.33 -15.69
CA CYS A 342 -31.59 -16.04 -15.25
C CYS A 342 -31.45 -15.00 -16.36
N PRO A 343 -32.54 -14.30 -16.73
CA PRO A 343 -32.44 -13.15 -17.64
C PRO A 343 -31.62 -12.01 -17.01
N PRO A 344 -31.16 -11.03 -17.80
CA PRO A 344 -30.27 -9.95 -17.33
C PRO A 344 -30.85 -9.10 -16.21
N ASP A 345 -32.17 -8.98 -16.17
CA ASP A 345 -32.97 -8.19 -15.24
C ASP A 345 -33.58 -9.02 -14.09
N ALA A 346 -33.09 -10.26 -13.91
CA ALA A 346 -33.55 -11.11 -12.81
C ALA A 346 -33.18 -10.52 -11.44
N GLU A 347 -34.20 -10.18 -10.66
CA GLU A 347 -34.11 -9.69 -9.28
C GLU A 347 -34.20 -10.82 -8.25
N SER A 348 -34.58 -12.03 -8.67
CA SER A 348 -34.63 -13.21 -7.78
C SER A 348 -34.56 -14.52 -8.57
N LEU A 349 -34.17 -15.60 -7.88
CA LEU A 349 -34.17 -16.97 -8.43
C LEU A 349 -35.54 -17.42 -8.98
N ALA A 350 -36.65 -16.85 -8.47
CA ALA A 350 -38.00 -17.18 -8.91
C ALA A 350 -38.30 -16.70 -10.34
N GLN A 351 -37.55 -15.71 -10.83
CA GLN A 351 -37.67 -15.20 -12.20
C GLN A 351 -36.78 -15.98 -13.20
N CYS A 352 -35.97 -16.91 -12.71
CA CYS A 352 -35.10 -17.73 -13.55
C CYS A 352 -35.82 -19.02 -13.99
N THR A 353 -35.49 -19.50 -15.18
CA THR A 353 -35.98 -20.79 -15.66
C THR A 353 -35.18 -21.91 -15.01
N LYS A 354 -35.84 -22.72 -14.17
CA LYS A 354 -35.21 -23.87 -13.52
C LYS A 354 -35.29 -25.11 -14.42
N GLU A 355 -34.16 -25.78 -14.61
CA GLU A 355 -34.06 -27.07 -15.29
C GLU A 355 -33.27 -28.07 -14.44
N ASP A 356 -33.80 -29.28 -14.28
CA ASP A 356 -33.16 -30.37 -13.53
C ASP A 356 -32.59 -31.40 -14.51
N PHE A 357 -31.29 -31.70 -14.38
CA PHE A 357 -30.58 -32.72 -15.17
C PHE A 357 -30.28 -33.91 -14.25
N PRO A 358 -31.01 -35.04 -14.37
CA PRO A 358 -30.79 -36.20 -13.53
C PRO A 358 -29.48 -36.93 -13.90
N ALA A 359 -28.90 -37.66 -12.93
CA ALA A 359 -27.86 -38.63 -13.23
C ALA A 359 -28.46 -39.80 -14.02
N HIS A 360 -27.75 -40.29 -15.04
CA HIS A 360 -28.13 -41.45 -15.85
C HIS A 360 -27.37 -42.70 -15.45
#